data_AF-A0A8S2QCG8-F1
#
_entry.id   AF-A0A8S2QCG8-F1
#
_cell.length_a   1.000
_cell.length_b   1.000
_cell.length_c   1.000
_cell.angle_alpha   90.00
_cell.angle_beta   90.00
_cell.angle_gamma   90.00
#
_symmetry.space_group_name_H-M   'P 1'
#
loop_
_entity.id
_entity.type
_entity.pdbx_description
1 polymer ?
#
loop_
_entity_poly.entity_id
_entity_poly.type
_entity_poly.pdbx_seq_one_letter_code
_entity_poly.pdbx_strand_id
1 'polypeptide(L)'
;DSYEEAIKRANNTSFGLAASVITKDLTRGLTFAQQLQAGSVWVNDYDAVCNQAPFGGFKQSGHGRELGRYGLEGYYEVKTVVVKLI
;
A
#
# COMPACT_ATOMS: atom_id res chain seq x y z
N ASP A 1 -16.71 -5.24 -20.31
CA ASP A 1 -15.28 -5.61 -20.20
C ASP A 1 -14.36 -4.47 -20.61
N SER A 2 -14.32 -3.39 -19.81
CA SER A 2 -13.35 -2.30 -19.98
C SER A 2 -12.31 -2.27 -18.85
N TYR A 3 -11.23 -1.54 -19.10
CA TYR A 3 -10.17 -1.25 -18.12
C TYR A 3 -10.74 -0.63 -16.83
N GLU A 4 -11.59 0.38 -16.98
CA GLU A 4 -12.24 1.12 -15.88
C GLU A 4 -13.20 0.22 -15.10
N GLU A 5 -13.91 -0.67 -15.79
CA GLU A 5 -14.82 -1.62 -15.16
C GLU A 5 -14.05 -2.59 -14.24
N ALA A 6 -12.91 -3.10 -14.68
CA ALA A 6 -12.09 -4.00 -13.88
C ALA A 6 -11.58 -3.32 -12.60
N ILE A 7 -11.13 -2.07 -12.69
CA ILE A 7 -10.69 -1.27 -11.52
C ILE A 7 -11.87 -1.01 -10.59
N LYS A 8 -13.01 -0.60 -11.13
CA LYS A 8 -14.22 -0.36 -10.34
C LYS A 8 -14.64 -1.60 -9.58
N ARG A 9 -14.61 -2.77 -10.21
CA ARG A 9 -14.93 -4.06 -9.58
C ARG A 9 -13.90 -4.45 -8.51
N ALA A 10 -12.60 -4.31 -8.81
CA ALA A 10 -11.54 -4.63 -7.86
C ALA A 10 -11.61 -3.75 -6.60
N ASN A 11 -11.96 -2.48 -6.75
CA ASN A 11 -12.12 -1.55 -5.63
C ASN A 11 -13.50 -1.64 -4.94
N ASN A 12 -14.49 -2.33 -5.52
CA ASN A 12 -15.84 -2.47 -4.95
C ASN A 12 -15.88 -3.56 -3.85
N THR A 13 -15.13 -3.32 -2.79
CA THR A 13 -15.05 -4.15 -1.59
C THR A 13 -14.75 -3.27 -0.38
N SER A 14 -15.17 -3.69 0.81
CA SER A 14 -14.83 -3.06 2.08
C SER A 14 -13.36 -3.25 2.47
N PHE A 15 -12.66 -4.16 1.78
CA PHE A 15 -11.28 -4.52 2.05
C PHE A 15 -10.29 -3.86 1.06
N GLY A 16 -9.02 -3.91 1.40
CA GLY A 16 -7.94 -3.32 0.60
C GLY A 16 -6.56 -3.68 1.14
N LEU A 17 -6.33 -4.95 1.49
CA LEU A 17 -5.04 -5.37 2.06
C LEU A 17 -3.95 -5.38 0.98
N ALA A 18 -4.15 -6.20 -0.05
CA ALA A 18 -3.20 -6.35 -1.14
C ALA A 18 -3.93 -6.65 -2.46
N ALA A 19 -3.23 -6.44 -3.57
CA ALA A 19 -3.71 -6.78 -4.91
C ALA A 19 -2.54 -7.20 -5.81
N SER A 20 -2.85 -7.86 -6.93
CA SER A 20 -1.86 -8.16 -7.96
C SER A 20 -2.44 -7.94 -9.35
N VAL A 21 -1.57 -7.50 -10.26
CA VAL A 21 -1.88 -7.27 -11.67
C VAL A 21 -1.00 -8.17 -12.52
N ILE A 22 -1.62 -9.07 -13.28
CA ILE A 22 -0.90 -9.96 -14.19
C ILE A 22 -1.10 -9.47 -15.63
N THR A 23 -0.02 -9.07 -16.29
CA THR A 23 -0.05 -8.47 -17.62
C THR A 23 1.31 -8.53 -18.32
N LYS A 24 1.31 -8.67 -19.65
CA LYS A 24 2.53 -8.53 -20.46
C LYS A 24 2.88 -7.06 -20.75
N ASP A 25 1.93 -6.16 -20.59
CA ASP A 25 2.11 -4.72 -20.79
C ASP A 25 2.41 -4.06 -19.44
N LEU A 26 3.67 -3.65 -19.26
CA LEU A 26 4.15 -3.05 -18.02
C LEU A 26 3.53 -1.68 -17.75
N THR A 27 3.27 -0.88 -18.80
CA THR A 27 2.60 0.41 -18.65
C THR A 27 1.20 0.19 -18.08
N ARG A 28 0.43 -0.76 -18.62
CA ARG A 28 -0.87 -1.14 -18.04
C ARG A 28 -0.73 -1.65 -16.62
N GLY A 29 0.28 -2.48 -16.34
CA GLY A 29 0.54 -3.01 -15.00
C GLY A 29 0.70 -1.91 -13.96
N LEU A 30 1.55 -0.92 -14.26
CA LEU A 30 1.77 0.23 -13.39
C LEU A 30 0.53 1.13 -13.27
N THR A 31 -0.19 1.37 -14.37
CA THR A 31 -1.42 2.19 -14.33
C THR A 31 -2.52 1.52 -13.49
N PHE A 32 -2.69 0.19 -13.59
CA PHE A 32 -3.59 -0.56 -12.70
C PHE A 32 -3.12 -0.47 -11.25
N ALA A 33 -1.83 -0.69 -10.99
CA ALA A 33 -1.29 -0.69 -9.64
C ALA A 33 -1.53 0.64 -8.90
N GLN A 34 -1.43 1.77 -9.61
CA GLN A 34 -1.70 3.09 -9.04
C GLN A 34 -3.18 3.34 -8.72
N GLN A 35 -4.11 2.65 -9.38
CA GLN A 35 -5.56 2.88 -9.22
C GLN A 35 -6.22 1.90 -8.25
N LEU A 36 -5.55 0.81 -7.89
CA LEU A 36 -6.05 -0.15 -6.92
C LEU A 36 -5.95 0.41 -5.49
N GLN A 37 -7.04 0.33 -4.74
CA GLN A 37 -7.12 0.76 -3.35
C GLN A 37 -6.65 -0.36 -2.42
N ALA A 38 -5.37 -0.70 -2.51
CA ALA A 38 -4.74 -1.76 -1.74
C ALA A 38 -3.40 -1.32 -1.13
N GLY A 39 -3.08 -1.89 0.02
CA GLY A 39 -1.87 -1.59 0.79
C GLY A 39 -0.57 -1.92 0.08
N SER A 40 -0.56 -3.09 -0.57
CA SER A 40 0.55 -3.59 -1.36
C SER A 40 0.02 -4.06 -2.70
N VAL A 41 0.68 -3.67 -3.78
CA VAL A 41 0.31 -4.11 -5.13
C VAL A 41 1.52 -4.68 -5.83
N TRP A 42 1.39 -5.90 -6.33
CA TRP A 42 2.41 -6.57 -7.11
C TRP A 42 2.03 -6.59 -8.60
N VAL A 43 3.02 -6.48 -9.48
CA VAL A 43 2.83 -6.63 -10.93
C VAL A 43 3.60 -7.85 -11.38
N ASN A 44 2.90 -8.84 -11.95
CA ASN A 44 3.44 -10.14 -12.36
C ASN A 44 4.08 -10.96 -11.23
N ASP A 45 3.63 -10.76 -10.00
CA ASP A 45 4.03 -11.52 -8.81
C ASP A 45 2.86 -11.55 -7.81
N TYR A 46 2.95 -12.37 -6.77
CA TYR A 46 1.98 -12.42 -5.68
C TYR A 46 2.65 -12.82 -4.38
N ASP A 47 2.35 -12.09 -3.30
CA ASP A 47 2.88 -12.36 -1.95
C ASP A 47 4.41 -12.19 -1.80
N ALA A 48 5.01 -11.36 -2.65
CA ALA A 48 6.40 -10.94 -2.52
C ALA A 48 6.54 -9.88 -1.40
N VAL A 49 6.51 -10.34 -0.15
CA VAL A 49 6.66 -9.51 1.05
C VAL A 49 8.14 -9.39 1.45
N CYS A 50 8.54 -8.21 1.89
CA CYS A 50 9.92 -7.89 2.25
C CYS A 50 9.95 -7.05 3.53
N ASN A 51 10.82 -7.38 4.49
CA ASN A 51 10.87 -6.73 5.81
C ASN A 51 11.15 -5.23 5.74
N GLN A 52 11.80 -4.76 4.66
CA GLN A 52 12.15 -3.36 4.44
C GLN A 52 10.99 -2.55 3.84
N ALA A 53 10.01 -3.20 3.21
CA ALA A 53 8.87 -2.55 2.58
C ALA A 53 7.66 -2.51 3.53
N PRO A 54 6.94 -1.39 3.63
CA PRO A 54 5.77 -1.30 4.49
C PRO A 54 4.63 -2.21 4.00
N PHE A 55 3.92 -2.83 4.93
CA PHE A 55 2.75 -3.66 4.67
C PHE A 55 1.58 -3.22 5.53
N GLY A 56 0.36 -3.28 5.00
CA GLY A 56 -0.86 -2.91 5.73
C GLY A 56 -1.93 -2.33 4.82
N GLY A 57 -3.19 -2.53 5.18
CA GLY A 57 -4.30 -2.33 4.27
C GLY A 57 -4.86 -0.91 4.17
N PHE A 58 -5.76 -0.76 3.21
CA PHE A 58 -6.74 0.32 3.08
C PHE A 58 -8.08 -0.13 3.66
N LYS A 59 -8.97 0.84 3.92
CA LYS A 59 -10.36 0.60 4.35
C LYS A 59 -10.42 -0.26 5.62
N GLN A 60 -11.25 -1.31 5.63
CA GLN A 60 -11.37 -2.21 6.78
C GLN A 60 -10.23 -3.22 6.90
N SER A 61 -9.27 -3.22 5.97
CA SER A 61 -8.09 -4.10 6.05
C SER A 61 -6.98 -3.58 6.97
N GLY A 62 -7.18 -2.45 7.64
CA GLY A 62 -6.30 -2.01 8.72
C GLY A 62 -6.11 -0.51 8.80
N HIS A 63 -5.43 -0.09 9.86
CA HIS A 63 -4.99 1.28 10.09
C HIS A 63 -3.47 1.28 10.35
N GLY A 64 -2.75 2.25 9.79
CA GLY A 64 -1.30 2.29 9.86
C GLY A 64 -0.61 1.31 8.90
N ARG A 65 0.67 1.08 9.15
CA ARG A 65 1.54 0.14 8.41
C ARG A 65 2.45 -0.57 9.41
N GLU A 66 2.81 -1.81 9.08
CA GLU A 66 3.88 -2.58 9.73
C GLU A 66 5.04 -2.74 8.75
N LEU A 67 6.15 -3.34 9.23
CA LEU A 67 7.41 -3.50 8.49
C LEU A 67 8.04 -2.17 8.03
N GLY A 68 9.26 -2.25 7.51
CA GLY A 68 10.03 -1.08 7.08
C GLY A 68 10.16 0.00 8.16
N ARG A 69 10.45 1.23 7.73
CA ARG A 69 10.54 2.38 8.64
C ARG A 69 9.16 2.76 9.21
N TYR A 70 8.11 2.66 8.40
CA TYR A 70 6.75 3.06 8.76
C TYR A 70 6.17 2.20 9.90
N GLY A 71 6.53 0.92 9.96
CA GLY A 71 6.14 0.05 11.06
C GLY A 71 6.64 0.52 12.43
N LEU A 72 7.78 1.20 12.48
CA LEU A 72 8.32 1.74 13.72
C LEU A 72 7.51 2.94 14.25
N GLU A 73 6.80 3.67 13.38
CA GLU A 73 6.07 4.89 13.74
C GLU A 73 4.93 4.61 14.76
N GLY A 74 4.45 3.37 14.85
CA GLY A 74 3.48 2.95 15.87
C GLY A 74 4.07 2.65 17.26
N TYR A 75 5.39 2.68 17.42
CA TYR A 75 6.08 2.25 18.64
C TYR A 75 6.91 3.34 19.33
N TYR A 76 6.90 4.57 18.82
CA TYR A 76 7.63 5.67 19.44
C TYR A 76 6.84 6.98 19.41
N GLU A 77 7.17 7.86 20.35
CA GLU A 77 6.63 9.22 20.43
C GLU A 77 7.69 10.24 19.98
N VAL A 78 7.31 11.16 19.09
CA VAL A 78 8.22 12.22 18.62
C VAL A 78 8.15 13.41 19.56
N LYS A 79 9.30 13.82 20.12
CA LYS A 79 9.41 14.98 21.02
C LYS A 79 10.37 16.02 20.46
N THR A 80 9.89 17.24 20.31
CA THR A 80 10.71 18.40 19.95
C THR A 80 11.08 19.18 21.21
N VAL A 81 12.37 19.48 21.38
CA VAL A 81 12.89 20.31 22.48
C VAL A 81 13.63 21.49 21.88
N VAL A 82 13.30 22.70 22.32
CA VAL A 82 13.97 23.94 21.89
C VAL A 82 14.56 24.63 23.11
N VAL A 83 15.84 24.99 23.03
CA VAL A 83 16.56 25.68 24.09
C VAL A 83 17.02 27.04 23.55
N LYS A 84 16.61 28.12 24.22
CA LYS A 84 17.19 29.44 23.99
C LYS A 84 18.52 29.51 24.76
N LEU A 85 19.62 29.70 24.04
CA LEU A 85 20.91 30.05 24.66
C LEU A 85 20.91 31.54 25.02
N ILE A 86 21.58 31.85 26.14
CA ILE A 86 21.67 33.16 26.81
C ILE A 86 21.98 34.27 25.81
#